data_AF-A0A0A2M1V2-F1
#
_entry.id   AF-A0A0A2M1V2-F1
#
_cell.length_a   1.000
_cell.length_b   1.000
_cell.length_c   1.000
_cell.angle_alpha   90.00
_cell.angle_beta   90.00
_cell.angle_gamma   90.00
#
_symmetry.space_group_name_H-M   'P 1'
#
loop_
_entity.id
_entity.type
_entity.pdbx_description
1 polymer ?
#
loop_
_entity_poly.entity_id
_entity_poly.type
_entity_poly.pdbx_seq_one_letter_code
_entity_poly.pdbx_strand_id
1 'polypeptide(L)'
;MIVNRHTGGSAVEKWDKTKQDRFLHNRFIAGESVDYMASKFPIPKGEIKSSLKRYNVYSELCKLELDDDIKKAILDETTFSMTNIERAYQYKDGINFMGFEFDENDFTLIKKLPKDEFEKRLEKIATDAVKGVINSRKLNDEDDKKRYFDKLKSSKEFNSDIIPDKKYNDEYPVEDIVEEKENEPNKPIKTPRTRKSVTKLMQQNTYLDTGVARIDEIFYELKSLNLKSNPNSAAVLFRSYLDMLTYQFLKKSKGLEAIKLENIERLRVENDKKFNKIKLELDKLKIIFAEIEDSNLRKAFGINDSLDRNKEIPSLKFMLSHIVASTTLITDDKLHQALKGYVRNDIKVLGHNDFNLLVHNEYYTADAEELQKVWNQVFPLLEYFVIQIKS
;
A
#
# COMPACT_ATOMS: atom_id res chain seq x y z
N MET A 1 2.32 -25.04 -6.43
CA MET A 1 1.45 -24.04 -5.75
C MET A 1 1.65 -22.70 -6.45
N ILE A 2 0.58 -22.09 -6.99
CA ILE A 2 0.63 -20.84 -7.77
C ILE A 2 1.33 -19.71 -7.00
N VAL A 3 1.19 -19.69 -5.67
CA VAL A 3 1.80 -18.70 -4.76
C VAL A 3 3.33 -18.62 -4.86
N ASN A 4 4.04 -19.75 -5.00
CA ASN A 4 5.52 -19.75 -5.12
C ASN A 4 6.02 -19.20 -6.47
N ARG A 5 5.17 -19.17 -7.51
CA ARG A 5 5.52 -18.60 -8.82
C ARG A 5 5.46 -17.07 -8.85
N HIS A 6 4.75 -16.44 -7.92
CA HIS A 6 4.52 -14.99 -7.90
C HIS A 6 5.31 -14.22 -6.81
N THR A 7 5.91 -14.92 -5.84
CA THR A 7 6.36 -14.29 -4.58
C THR A 7 7.87 -14.35 -4.32
N GLY A 8 8.68 -14.90 -5.24
CA GLY A 8 10.14 -14.80 -5.16
C GLY A 8 10.80 -15.37 -3.89
N GLY A 9 10.10 -16.20 -3.13
CA GLY A 9 10.62 -16.84 -1.90
C GLY A 9 10.14 -16.24 -0.58
N SER A 10 9.44 -15.10 -0.58
CA SER A 10 8.68 -14.62 0.58
C SER A 10 7.22 -14.51 0.18
N ALA A 11 6.40 -15.49 0.58
CA ALA A 11 5.01 -15.63 0.14
C ALA A 11 4.13 -14.39 0.39
N VAL A 12 4.51 -13.53 1.33
CA VAL A 12 3.75 -12.34 1.74
C VAL A 12 4.72 -11.23 2.16
N GLU A 13 4.69 -10.07 1.49
CA GLU A 13 5.38 -8.86 1.96
C GLU A 13 4.59 -8.28 3.14
N LYS A 14 5.28 -7.93 4.24
CA LYS A 14 4.61 -7.32 5.39
C LYS A 14 4.22 -5.89 5.02
N TRP A 15 3.00 -5.50 5.36
CA TRP A 15 2.55 -4.13 5.20
C TRP A 15 3.42 -3.16 6.00
N ASP A 16 3.62 -1.95 5.47
CA ASP A 16 4.12 -0.84 6.26
C ASP A 16 3.20 -0.52 7.43
N LYS A 17 3.79 0.04 8.48
CA LYS A 17 3.11 0.20 9.77
C LYS A 17 1.86 1.07 9.67
N THR A 18 1.93 2.17 8.92
CA THR A 18 0.80 3.08 8.68
C THR A 18 -0.35 2.39 7.96
N LYS A 19 -0.05 1.50 6.99
CA LYS A 19 -1.07 0.69 6.30
C LYS A 19 -1.75 -0.29 7.27
N GLN A 20 -0.99 -0.94 8.15
CA GLN A 20 -1.55 -1.83 9.17
C GLN A 20 -2.49 -1.08 10.11
N ASP A 21 -2.09 0.12 10.51
CA ASP A 21 -2.90 0.98 11.38
C ASP A 21 -4.22 1.37 10.71
N ARG A 22 -4.18 1.74 9.41
CA ARG A 22 -5.40 2.03 8.61
C ARG A 22 -6.37 0.85 8.57
N PHE A 23 -5.87 -0.35 8.32
CA PHE A 23 -6.74 -1.53 8.23
C PHE A 23 -7.42 -1.85 9.55
N LEU A 24 -6.69 -1.79 10.65
CA LEU A 24 -7.27 -2.01 11.97
C LEU A 24 -8.30 -0.90 12.31
N HIS A 25 -8.03 0.34 11.90
CA HIS A 25 -8.98 1.43 12.04
C HIS A 25 -10.28 1.20 11.26
N ASN A 26 -10.20 0.82 9.97
CA ASN A 26 -11.38 0.56 9.16
C ASN A 26 -12.24 -0.59 9.70
N ARG A 27 -11.60 -1.61 10.29
CA ARG A 27 -12.29 -2.73 10.96
C ARG A 27 -13.03 -2.27 12.21
N PHE A 28 -12.38 -1.42 12.99
CA PHE A 28 -12.99 -0.84 14.19
C PHE A 28 -14.20 0.02 13.87
N ILE A 29 -14.10 0.91 12.86
CA ILE A 29 -15.22 1.72 12.37
C ILE A 29 -16.35 0.85 11.80
N ALA A 30 -16.04 -0.30 11.20
CA ALA A 30 -17.03 -1.28 10.76
C ALA A 30 -17.71 -2.06 11.91
N GLY A 31 -17.40 -1.73 13.17
CA GLY A 31 -18.01 -2.32 14.37
C GLY A 31 -17.26 -3.53 14.93
N GLU A 32 -16.08 -3.90 14.41
CA GLU A 32 -15.27 -4.96 15.02
C GLU A 32 -14.63 -4.46 16.33
N SER A 33 -14.83 -5.18 17.44
CA SER A 33 -14.23 -4.81 18.73
C SER A 33 -12.73 -5.14 18.80
N VAL A 34 -11.99 -4.44 19.68
CA VAL A 34 -10.56 -4.72 19.93
C VAL A 34 -10.32 -6.16 20.36
N ASP A 35 -11.23 -6.72 21.17
CA ASP A 35 -11.15 -8.10 21.62
C ASP A 35 -11.33 -9.10 20.49
N TYR A 36 -12.30 -8.84 19.62
CA TYR A 36 -12.54 -9.66 18.44
C TYR A 36 -11.35 -9.61 17.48
N MET A 37 -10.82 -8.42 17.19
CA MET A 37 -9.63 -8.26 16.35
C MET A 37 -8.40 -8.98 16.92
N ALA A 38 -8.18 -8.93 18.24
CA ALA A 38 -7.08 -9.64 18.90
C ALA A 38 -7.23 -11.17 18.87
N SER A 39 -8.46 -11.69 18.79
CA SER A 39 -8.71 -13.13 18.63
C SER A 39 -8.51 -13.61 17.19
N LYS A 40 -8.73 -12.70 16.23
CA LYS A 40 -8.72 -12.97 14.79
C LYS A 40 -7.34 -12.80 14.16
N PHE A 41 -6.57 -11.84 14.65
CA PHE A 41 -5.22 -11.53 14.16
C PHE A 41 -4.17 -11.88 15.22
N PRO A 42 -2.94 -12.26 14.81
CA PRO A 42 -1.83 -12.50 15.72
C PRO A 42 -1.23 -11.17 16.26
N ILE A 43 -2.08 -10.27 16.73
CA ILE A 43 -1.74 -8.91 17.19
C ILE A 43 -2.30 -8.71 18.61
N PRO A 44 -1.46 -8.34 19.60
CA PRO A 44 -1.93 -8.09 20.96
C PRO A 44 -2.93 -6.91 21.04
N LYS A 45 -3.88 -6.98 21.98
CA LYS A 45 -4.85 -5.89 22.23
C LYS A 45 -4.20 -4.51 22.40
N GLY A 46 -3.09 -4.45 23.14
CA GLY A 46 -2.35 -3.20 23.34
C GLY A 46 -1.84 -2.59 22.03
N GLU A 47 -1.35 -3.43 21.13
CA GLU A 47 -0.86 -2.97 19.82
C GLU A 47 -1.99 -2.52 18.91
N ILE A 48 -3.16 -3.20 18.96
CA ILE A 48 -4.36 -2.76 18.24
C ILE A 48 -4.80 -1.38 18.71
N LYS A 49 -4.84 -1.13 20.03
CA LYS A 49 -5.16 0.20 20.58
C LYS A 49 -4.16 1.26 20.12
N SER A 50 -2.86 0.95 20.13
CA SER A 50 -1.83 1.86 19.62
C SER A 50 -1.99 2.14 18.12
N SER A 51 -2.37 1.13 17.33
CA SER A 51 -2.69 1.28 15.90
C SER A 51 -3.85 2.23 15.66
N LEU A 52 -4.95 2.10 16.40
CA LEU A 52 -6.11 3.00 16.28
C LEU A 52 -5.72 4.45 16.60
N LYS A 53 -4.98 4.66 17.70
CA LYS A 53 -4.46 5.98 18.08
C LYS A 53 -3.52 6.57 17.02
N ARG A 54 -2.57 5.79 16.51
CA ARG A 54 -1.64 6.21 15.45
C ARG A 54 -2.39 6.64 14.20
N TYR A 55 -3.39 5.87 13.78
CA TYR A 55 -4.15 6.20 12.57
C TYR A 55 -4.99 7.47 12.74
N ASN A 56 -5.61 7.68 13.91
CA ASN A 56 -6.35 8.92 14.17
C ASN A 56 -5.45 10.15 14.14
N VAL A 57 -4.24 10.07 14.70
CA VAL A 57 -3.24 11.16 14.57
C VAL A 57 -2.82 11.34 13.11
N TYR A 58 -2.59 10.25 12.38
CA TYR A 58 -2.24 10.30 10.95
C TYR A 58 -3.34 10.95 10.11
N SER A 59 -4.60 10.63 10.37
CA SER A 59 -5.74 11.25 9.69
C SER A 59 -5.78 12.76 9.88
N GLU A 60 -5.53 13.25 11.09
CA GLU A 60 -5.43 14.69 11.36
C GLU A 60 -4.23 15.33 10.65
N LEU A 61 -3.07 14.66 10.59
CA LEU A 61 -1.92 15.14 9.82
C LEU A 61 -2.23 15.31 8.33
N CYS A 62 -3.02 14.41 7.75
CA CYS A 62 -3.42 14.49 6.35
C CYS A 62 -4.35 15.69 6.06
N LYS A 63 -5.07 16.19 7.06
CA LYS A 63 -5.99 17.33 6.94
C LYS A 63 -5.27 18.68 7.02
N LEU A 64 -4.05 18.72 7.54
CA LEU A 64 -3.29 19.96 7.70
C LEU A 64 -2.91 20.59 6.34
N GLU A 65 -2.88 21.93 6.34
CA GLU A 65 -2.22 22.71 5.30
C GLU A 65 -0.72 22.73 5.61
N LEU A 66 0.07 22.05 4.79
CA LEU A 66 1.51 21.86 4.98
C LEU A 66 2.24 22.19 3.67
N ASP A 67 3.51 22.55 3.77
CA ASP A 67 4.43 22.67 2.62
C ASP A 67 4.34 21.41 1.73
N ASP A 68 4.33 21.60 0.41
CA ASP A 68 4.10 20.53 -0.57
C ASP A 68 5.05 19.33 -0.39
N ASP A 69 6.32 19.59 -0.05
CA ASP A 69 7.32 18.55 0.18
C ASP A 69 7.01 17.72 1.45
N ILE A 70 6.58 18.38 2.53
CA ILE A 70 6.23 17.73 3.79
C ILE A 70 4.92 16.96 3.63
N LYS A 71 3.92 17.56 2.98
CA LYS A 71 2.64 16.92 2.67
C LYS A 71 2.84 15.68 1.81
N LYS A 72 3.69 15.76 0.79
CA LYS A 72 4.02 14.62 -0.06
C LYS A 72 4.70 13.50 0.72
N ALA A 73 5.62 13.84 1.64
CA ALA A 73 6.27 12.85 2.49
C ALA A 73 5.26 12.15 3.42
N ILE A 74 4.36 12.88 4.07
CA ILE A 74 3.36 12.31 4.97
C ILE A 74 2.37 11.40 4.23
N LEU A 75 1.91 11.83 3.04
CA LEU A 75 0.99 11.05 2.21
C LEU A 75 1.61 9.79 1.61
N ASP A 76 2.95 9.70 1.59
CA ASP A 76 3.64 8.47 1.21
C ASP A 76 3.73 7.51 2.40
N GLU A 77 2.69 6.70 2.53
CA GLU A 77 2.54 5.69 3.58
C GLU A 77 3.64 4.61 3.60
N THR A 78 4.46 4.52 2.54
CA THR A 78 5.56 3.55 2.45
C THR A 78 6.87 4.08 3.04
N THR A 79 7.04 5.40 3.09
CA THR A 79 8.28 6.02 3.58
C THR A 79 8.09 6.77 4.89
N PHE A 80 6.88 7.25 5.18
CA PHE A 80 6.59 7.98 6.40
C PHE A 80 6.38 7.07 7.61
N SER A 81 7.29 7.19 8.59
CA SER A 81 7.20 6.42 9.83
C SER A 81 6.42 7.18 10.91
N MET A 82 5.15 6.82 11.10
CA MET A 82 4.34 7.34 12.22
C MET A 82 4.92 7.04 13.60
N THR A 83 5.83 6.07 13.71
CA THR A 83 6.48 5.73 14.99
C THR A 83 7.29 6.88 15.59
N ASN A 84 7.77 7.83 14.78
CA ASN A 84 8.48 9.02 15.29
C ASN A 84 7.52 10.01 15.96
N ILE A 85 6.33 10.18 15.41
CA ILE A 85 5.27 11.02 16.00
C ILE A 85 4.65 10.32 17.20
N GLU A 86 4.50 8.99 17.14
CA GLU A 86 4.08 8.19 18.29
C GLU A 86 4.96 8.40 19.51
N ARG A 87 6.29 8.41 19.33
CA ARG A 87 7.22 8.71 20.43
C ARG A 87 6.99 10.08 21.07
N ALA A 88 6.53 11.06 20.29
CA ALA A 88 6.24 12.41 20.76
C ALA A 88 4.99 12.42 21.66
N TYR A 89 3.86 11.85 21.23
CA TYR A 89 2.63 11.85 22.03
C TYR A 89 2.58 10.75 23.10
N GLN A 90 3.45 9.73 23.06
CA GLN A 90 3.63 8.79 24.18
C GLN A 90 4.30 9.44 25.39
N TYR A 91 5.00 10.56 25.17
CA TYR A 91 5.60 11.34 26.24
C TYR A 91 4.57 12.31 26.84
N LYS A 92 4.46 12.34 28.18
CA LYS A 92 3.44 13.10 28.90
C LYS A 92 3.48 14.61 28.58
N ASP A 93 4.65 15.22 28.56
CA ASP A 93 4.72 16.65 28.18
C ASP A 93 4.52 16.87 26.69
N GLY A 94 4.78 15.85 25.87
CA GLY A 94 4.60 15.91 24.42
C GLY A 94 3.13 15.94 24.04
N ILE A 95 2.31 15.03 24.58
CA ILE A 95 0.87 15.04 24.37
C ILE A 95 0.22 16.31 24.97
N ASN A 96 0.69 16.79 26.11
CA ASN A 96 0.25 18.07 26.70
C ASN A 96 0.63 19.27 25.83
N PHE A 97 1.84 19.27 25.24
CA PHE A 97 2.28 20.31 24.31
C PHE A 97 1.42 20.32 23.05
N MET A 98 1.24 19.17 22.42
CA MET A 98 0.41 19.01 21.21
C MET A 98 -1.07 19.30 21.48
N GLY A 99 -1.51 19.15 22.73
CA GLY A 99 -2.81 19.64 23.19
C GLY A 99 -3.98 18.79 22.75
N PHE A 100 -3.85 17.47 22.85
CA PHE A 100 -4.98 16.55 22.68
C PHE A 100 -4.89 15.40 23.67
N GLU A 101 -5.95 14.61 23.76
CA GLU A 101 -5.94 13.30 24.39
C GLU A 101 -6.71 12.31 23.51
N PHE A 102 -6.71 11.04 23.89
CA PHE A 102 -7.49 10.02 23.18
C PHE A 102 -8.74 9.69 23.98
N ASP A 103 -9.88 9.59 23.30
CA ASP A 103 -11.09 9.00 23.89
C ASP A 103 -10.83 7.53 24.27
N GLU A 104 -11.42 7.10 25.38
CA GLU A 104 -11.19 5.75 25.92
C GLU A 104 -11.97 4.66 25.17
N ASN A 105 -13.05 5.03 24.49
CA ASN A 105 -13.97 4.13 23.79
C ASN A 105 -13.61 4.00 22.31
N ASP A 106 -13.50 5.12 21.60
CA ASP A 106 -13.31 5.14 20.14
C ASP A 106 -11.90 5.53 19.68
N PHE A 107 -11.02 5.88 20.62
CA PHE A 107 -9.63 6.28 20.38
C PHE A 107 -9.47 7.53 19.52
N THR A 108 -10.53 8.31 19.29
CA THR A 108 -10.48 9.58 18.56
C THR A 108 -9.73 10.64 19.37
N LEU A 109 -9.31 11.71 18.69
CA LEU A 109 -8.59 12.82 19.33
C LEU A 109 -9.59 13.78 19.96
N ILE A 110 -9.53 13.93 21.28
CA ILE A 110 -10.18 15.02 22.01
C ILE A 110 -9.19 16.19 22.04
N LYS A 111 -9.47 17.24 21.27
CA LYS A 111 -8.59 18.39 21.11
C LYS A 111 -8.77 19.35 22.27
N LYS A 112 -7.65 19.85 22.80
CA LYS A 112 -7.59 20.68 24.01
C LYS A 112 -7.00 22.06 23.76
N LEU A 113 -6.78 22.45 22.51
CA LEU A 113 -6.27 23.75 22.13
C LEU A 113 -7.16 24.36 21.06
N PRO A 114 -7.21 25.70 20.95
CA PRO A 114 -7.82 26.37 19.81
C PRO A 114 -7.28 25.84 18.49
N LYS A 115 -8.12 25.85 17.45
CA LYS A 115 -7.81 25.29 16.13
C LYS A 115 -6.42 25.69 15.62
N ASP A 116 -6.15 26.99 15.54
CA ASP A 116 -4.92 27.53 14.98
C ASP A 116 -3.66 27.05 15.74
N GLU A 117 -3.74 26.95 17.07
CA GLU A 117 -2.61 26.55 17.90
C GLU A 117 -2.37 25.04 17.87
N PHE A 118 -3.44 24.25 17.83
CA PHE A 118 -3.33 22.81 17.65
C PHE A 118 -2.70 22.46 16.30
N GLU A 119 -3.21 23.02 15.21
CA GLU A 119 -2.73 22.74 13.84
C GLU A 119 -1.26 23.14 13.71
N LYS A 120 -0.89 24.33 14.20
CA LYS A 120 0.49 24.82 14.19
C LYS A 120 1.46 23.93 14.98
N ARG A 121 1.05 23.43 16.14
CA ARG A 121 1.88 22.52 16.95
C ARG A 121 2.01 21.16 16.28
N LEU A 122 0.92 20.63 15.72
CA LEU A 122 0.92 19.35 15.02
C LEU A 122 1.76 19.41 13.74
N GLU A 123 1.66 20.51 12.96
CA GLU A 123 2.50 20.82 11.80
C GLU A 123 3.99 20.84 12.17
N LYS A 124 4.36 21.48 13.28
CA LYS A 124 5.76 21.55 13.73
C LYS A 124 6.32 20.15 13.98
N ILE A 125 5.58 19.32 14.71
CA ILE A 125 5.99 17.94 15.02
C ILE A 125 6.09 17.11 13.74
N ALA A 126 5.16 17.27 12.81
CA ALA A 126 5.17 16.59 11.52
C ALA A 126 6.41 16.97 10.70
N THR A 127 6.70 18.26 10.61
CA THR A 127 7.86 18.81 9.90
C THR A 127 9.18 18.31 10.50
N ASP A 128 9.28 18.34 11.83
CA ASP A 128 10.47 17.87 12.55
C ASP A 128 10.67 16.35 12.40
N ALA A 129 9.59 15.57 12.30
CA ALA A 129 9.66 14.14 12.00
C ALA A 129 10.16 13.87 10.57
N VAL A 130 9.63 14.57 9.56
CA VAL A 130 10.05 14.41 8.16
C VAL A 130 11.50 14.86 7.94
N LYS A 131 11.90 15.98 8.56
CA LYS A 131 13.30 16.49 8.48
C LYS A 131 14.30 15.68 9.33
N GLY A 132 13.83 14.65 10.05
CA GLY A 132 14.68 13.80 10.89
C GLY A 132 15.25 14.50 12.12
N VAL A 133 14.61 15.59 12.56
CA VAL A 133 14.85 16.24 13.86
C VAL A 133 14.33 15.33 14.96
N ILE A 134 13.15 14.74 14.78
CA ILE A 134 12.62 13.67 15.63
C ILE A 134 12.86 12.33 14.94
N ASN A 135 13.61 11.45 15.58
CA ASN A 135 13.74 10.05 15.15
C ASN A 135 14.10 9.14 16.34
N SER A 136 14.15 7.84 16.12
CA SER A 136 14.45 6.82 17.15
C SER A 136 15.78 7.00 17.88
N ARG A 137 16.74 7.76 17.33
CA ARG A 137 18.04 8.05 17.98
C ARG A 137 18.06 9.37 18.75
N LYS A 138 17.17 10.31 18.40
CA LYS A 138 17.12 11.67 18.97
C LYS A 138 15.99 11.90 19.97
N LEU A 139 15.03 10.98 20.02
CA LEU A 139 13.87 11.06 20.91
C LEU A 139 13.64 9.68 21.55
N ASN A 140 14.73 9.07 22.03
CA ASN A 140 14.73 7.71 22.57
C ASN A 140 14.49 7.72 24.09
N ASP A 141 15.33 8.46 24.82
CA ASP A 141 15.27 8.56 26.28
C ASP A 141 14.42 9.75 26.75
N GLU A 142 14.14 9.78 28.07
CA GLU A 142 13.32 10.84 28.66
C GLU A 142 14.02 12.20 28.70
N ASP A 143 15.35 12.24 28.82
CA ASP A 143 16.11 13.49 28.86
C ASP A 143 16.10 14.21 27.51
N ASP A 144 16.26 13.46 26.41
CA ASP A 144 16.15 13.94 25.05
C ASP A 144 14.74 14.47 24.75
N LYS A 145 13.71 13.72 25.16
CA LYS A 145 12.30 14.15 25.05
C LYS A 145 12.07 15.46 25.80
N LYS A 146 12.54 15.54 27.05
CA LYS A 146 12.40 16.73 27.88
C LYS A 146 13.10 17.93 27.25
N ARG A 147 14.37 17.80 26.83
CA ARG A 147 15.12 18.86 26.14
C ARG A 147 14.40 19.35 24.89
N TYR A 148 13.86 18.43 24.09
CA TYR A 148 13.13 18.77 22.87
C TYR A 148 11.88 19.60 23.16
N PHE A 149 11.01 19.14 24.06
CA PHE A 149 9.77 19.86 24.38
C PHE A 149 10.00 21.13 25.19
N ASP A 150 11.00 21.18 26.07
CA ASP A 150 11.37 22.40 26.80
C ASP A 150 11.86 23.49 25.83
N LYS A 151 12.61 23.10 24.78
CA LYS A 151 13.02 24.01 23.71
C LYS A 151 11.81 24.55 22.93
N LEU A 152 10.84 23.71 22.60
CA LEU A 152 9.62 24.14 21.92
C LEU A 152 8.79 25.07 22.79
N LYS A 153 8.59 24.75 24.07
CA LYS A 153 7.87 25.61 25.04
C LYS A 153 8.55 26.95 25.26
N SER A 154 9.87 26.99 25.22
CA SER A 154 10.66 28.22 25.36
C SER A 154 10.70 29.06 24.08
N SER A 155 10.26 28.50 22.95
CA SER A 155 10.19 29.25 21.70
C SER A 155 9.00 30.21 21.73
N LYS A 156 9.19 31.42 21.19
CA LYS A 156 8.09 32.39 21.01
C LYS A 156 7.13 32.00 19.88
N GLU A 157 7.35 30.84 19.26
CA GLU A 157 6.55 30.35 18.14
C GLU A 157 5.19 29.84 18.59
N PHE A 158 5.03 29.38 19.84
CA PHE A 158 3.78 28.81 20.36
C PHE A 158 3.27 29.62 21.54
N ASN A 159 1.94 29.74 21.65
CA ASN A 159 1.34 30.41 22.80
C ASN A 159 1.29 29.45 24.01
N SER A 160 2.31 29.55 24.87
CA SER A 160 2.40 28.75 26.11
C SER A 160 1.40 29.15 27.20
N ASP A 161 0.74 30.31 27.06
CA ASP A 161 -0.19 30.82 28.06
C ASP A 161 -1.60 30.20 27.93
N ILE A 162 -1.86 29.50 26.83
CA ILE A 162 -3.13 28.77 26.63
C ILE A 162 -3.12 27.52 27.51
N ILE A 163 -4.09 27.46 28.41
CA ILE A 163 -4.33 26.30 29.26
C ILE A 163 -5.11 25.25 28.44
N PRO A 164 -4.57 24.03 28.25
CA PRO A 164 -5.27 23.00 27.50
C PRO A 164 -6.59 22.59 28.17
N ASP A 165 -7.71 22.65 27.44
CA ASP A 165 -9.06 22.42 27.95
C ASP A 165 -9.93 21.71 26.90
N LYS A 166 -10.73 20.71 27.31
CA LYS A 166 -11.62 19.95 26.42
C LYS A 166 -12.66 20.82 25.71
N LYS A 167 -12.99 22.00 26.24
CA LYS A 167 -13.94 22.94 25.60
C LYS A 167 -13.57 23.30 24.16
N TYR A 168 -12.27 23.27 23.83
CA TYR A 168 -11.78 23.58 22.49
C TYR A 168 -12.13 22.49 21.47
N ASN A 169 -12.51 21.29 21.92
CA ASN A 169 -12.95 20.23 21.03
C ASN A 169 -14.21 20.63 20.25
N ASP A 170 -15.06 21.49 20.82
CA ASP A 170 -16.29 21.98 20.21
C ASP A 170 -16.05 23.03 19.09
N GLU A 171 -14.85 23.60 19.02
CA GLU A 171 -14.44 24.56 17.98
C GLU A 171 -14.07 23.87 16.66
N TYR A 172 -13.90 22.55 16.68
CA TYR A 172 -13.72 21.76 15.47
C TYR A 172 -15.10 21.38 14.95
N PRO A 173 -15.46 21.76 13.72
CA PRO A 173 -16.67 21.23 13.12
C PRO A 173 -16.56 19.71 13.18
N VAL A 174 -17.57 19.06 13.75
CA VAL A 174 -17.79 17.64 13.52
C VAL A 174 -17.94 17.53 12.01
N GLU A 175 -16.89 17.07 11.32
CA GLU A 175 -17.09 16.51 10.00
C GLU A 175 -18.09 15.40 10.24
N ASP A 176 -19.34 15.61 9.81
CA ASP A 176 -20.36 14.58 9.82
C ASP A 176 -19.69 13.34 9.21
N ILE A 177 -19.33 12.38 10.07
CA ILE A 177 -19.41 11.00 9.68
C ILE A 177 -20.83 10.93 9.16
N VAL A 178 -20.99 10.70 7.86
CA VAL A 178 -22.28 10.35 7.30
C VAL A 178 -22.62 9.03 7.98
N GLU A 179 -23.20 9.12 9.17
CA GLU A 179 -23.99 8.08 9.78
C GLU A 179 -25.10 7.88 8.77
N GLU A 180 -24.97 6.87 7.92
CA GLU A 180 -26.13 6.16 7.43
C GLU A 180 -26.87 5.69 8.68
N LYS A 181 -27.77 6.54 9.20
CA LYS A 181 -28.65 6.20 10.30
C LYS A 181 -29.38 4.93 9.90
N GLU A 182 -28.98 3.81 10.50
CA GLU A 182 -29.81 2.63 10.58
C GLU A 182 -31.04 3.02 11.38
N ASN A 183 -32.11 3.38 10.67
CA ASN A 183 -33.40 3.58 11.29
C ASN A 183 -33.88 2.23 11.86
N GLU A 184 -34.12 2.20 13.17
CA GLU A 184 -34.86 1.16 13.86
C GLU A 184 -36.23 0.88 13.20
N PRO A 185 -36.78 -0.34 13.36
CA PRO A 185 -37.79 -0.89 12.48
C PRO A 185 -39.18 -0.32 12.80
N ASN A 186 -39.63 0.65 12.02
CA ASN A 186 -41.05 1.00 11.98
C ASN A 186 -41.80 0.17 10.93
N LYS A 187 -43.01 -0.25 11.33
CA LYS A 187 -43.92 -1.23 10.70
C LYS A 187 -44.11 -1.07 9.17
N PRO A 188 -44.42 -2.17 8.45
CA PRO A 188 -44.22 -2.24 7.01
C PRO A 188 -45.29 -1.46 6.25
N ILE A 189 -44.89 -0.33 5.68
CA ILE A 189 -45.60 0.27 4.54
C ILE A 189 -44.81 -0.10 3.28
N LYS A 190 -45.43 -0.87 2.39
CA LYS A 190 -44.83 -1.33 1.13
C LYS A 190 -44.68 -0.14 0.17
N THR A 191 -43.50 0.46 0.12
CA THR A 191 -43.07 1.35 -0.97
C THR A 191 -42.15 0.60 -1.94
N PRO A 192 -42.13 0.96 -3.23
CA PRO A 192 -41.34 0.25 -4.24
C PRO A 192 -39.85 0.41 -3.93
N ARG A 193 -39.12 -0.72 -3.86
CA ARG A 193 -37.67 -0.74 -3.62
C ARG A 193 -36.95 0.14 -4.65
N THR A 194 -36.46 1.31 -4.22
CA THR A 194 -35.38 2.00 -4.92
C THR A 194 -34.18 1.07 -4.92
N ARG A 195 -33.71 0.68 -6.12
CA ARG A 195 -32.54 -0.18 -6.25
C ARG A 195 -31.36 0.53 -5.60
N LYS A 196 -30.75 -0.09 -4.59
CA LYS A 196 -29.50 0.37 -3.98
C LYS A 196 -28.50 0.65 -5.11
N SER A 197 -27.91 1.85 -5.12
CA SER A 197 -26.85 2.22 -6.05
C SER A 197 -25.74 1.16 -5.97
N VAL A 198 -25.47 0.49 -7.08
CA VAL A 198 -24.40 -0.52 -7.17
C VAL A 198 -23.11 0.24 -7.44
N THR A 199 -22.22 0.34 -6.45
CA THR A 199 -20.87 0.86 -6.66
C THR A 199 -20.10 -0.12 -7.56
N LYS A 200 -19.61 0.34 -8.70
CA LYS A 200 -18.88 -0.46 -9.71
C LYS A 200 -17.46 0.04 -9.88
N LEU A 201 -16.56 -0.84 -10.34
CA LEU A 201 -15.17 -0.48 -10.62
C LEU A 201 -15.05 0.58 -11.73
N MET A 202 -15.89 0.46 -12.76
CA MET A 202 -15.88 1.31 -13.95
C MET A 202 -17.29 1.70 -14.35
N GLN A 203 -17.40 2.72 -15.21
CA GLN A 203 -18.70 3.18 -15.70
C GLN A 203 -19.34 2.14 -16.63
N GLN A 204 -20.68 2.11 -16.68
CA GLN A 204 -21.43 1.14 -17.48
C GLN A 204 -21.18 1.29 -18.99
N ASN A 205 -20.79 2.48 -19.44
CA ASN A 205 -20.46 2.80 -20.84
C ASN A 205 -18.99 2.51 -21.20
N THR A 206 -18.12 2.15 -20.25
CA THR A 206 -16.72 1.80 -20.54
C THR A 206 -16.66 0.52 -21.37
N TYR A 207 -15.98 0.56 -22.51
CA TYR A 207 -15.85 -0.57 -23.43
C TYR A 207 -14.38 -0.78 -23.78
N LEU A 208 -13.86 -1.96 -23.47
CA LEU A 208 -12.57 -2.45 -23.92
C LEU A 208 -12.81 -3.80 -24.60
N ASP A 209 -12.35 -3.91 -25.83
CA ASP A 209 -12.48 -5.11 -26.63
C ASP A 209 -11.16 -5.32 -27.32
N THR A 210 -10.51 -6.43 -26.97
CA THR A 210 -9.19 -6.83 -27.41
C THR A 210 -9.22 -7.71 -28.66
N GLY A 211 -10.40 -8.23 -29.03
CA GLY A 211 -10.55 -9.29 -30.03
C GLY A 211 -10.12 -10.67 -29.52
N VAL A 212 -9.73 -10.79 -28.24
CA VAL A 212 -9.40 -12.06 -27.59
C VAL A 212 -10.53 -12.41 -26.65
N ALA A 213 -11.41 -13.32 -27.09
CA ALA A 213 -12.65 -13.69 -26.40
C ALA A 213 -12.51 -13.84 -24.88
N ARG A 214 -11.47 -14.57 -24.41
CA ARG A 214 -11.27 -14.79 -22.98
C ARG A 214 -10.91 -13.52 -22.18
N ILE A 215 -10.16 -12.60 -22.77
CA ILE A 215 -9.81 -11.33 -22.11
C ILE A 215 -11.04 -10.44 -22.05
N ASP A 216 -11.82 -10.43 -23.12
CA ASP A 216 -13.04 -9.64 -23.23
C ASP A 216 -14.11 -10.16 -22.25
N GLU A 217 -14.28 -11.48 -22.13
CA GLU A 217 -15.14 -12.12 -21.11
C GLU A 217 -14.76 -11.68 -19.69
N ILE A 218 -13.47 -11.77 -19.34
CA ILE A 218 -12.96 -11.34 -18.02
C ILE A 218 -13.24 -9.85 -17.77
N PHE A 219 -13.09 -8.99 -18.79
CA PHE A 219 -13.41 -7.57 -18.69
C PHE A 219 -14.90 -7.35 -18.39
N TYR A 220 -15.80 -8.05 -19.10
CA TYR A 220 -17.24 -7.94 -18.84
C TYR A 220 -17.67 -8.49 -17.49
N GLU A 221 -17.05 -9.59 -17.05
CA GLU A 221 -17.22 -10.12 -15.69
C GLU A 221 -16.81 -9.06 -14.66
N LEU A 222 -15.61 -8.47 -14.80
CA LEU A 222 -15.11 -7.43 -13.92
C LEU A 222 -16.02 -6.20 -13.88
N LYS A 223 -16.54 -5.78 -15.03
CA LYS A 223 -17.48 -4.67 -15.17
C LYS A 223 -18.84 -4.95 -14.51
N SER A 224 -19.23 -6.23 -14.38
CA SER A 224 -20.51 -6.63 -13.78
C SER A 224 -20.47 -6.65 -12.25
N LEU A 225 -19.29 -6.77 -11.64
CA LEU A 225 -19.13 -6.94 -10.20
C LEU A 225 -19.56 -5.69 -9.41
N ASN A 226 -20.29 -5.93 -8.32
CA ASN A 226 -20.52 -4.92 -7.29
C ASN A 226 -19.27 -4.82 -6.40
N LEU A 227 -18.65 -3.64 -6.42
CA LEU A 227 -17.38 -3.37 -5.76
C LEU A 227 -17.53 -3.28 -4.24
N LYS A 228 -18.66 -2.78 -3.73
CA LYS A 228 -18.92 -2.68 -2.28
C LYS A 228 -19.08 -4.06 -1.65
N SER A 229 -19.76 -4.99 -2.34
CA SER A 229 -20.00 -6.34 -1.81
C SER A 229 -18.90 -7.35 -2.14
N ASN A 230 -18.17 -7.16 -3.25
CA ASN A 230 -17.17 -8.14 -3.73
C ASN A 230 -15.82 -7.49 -4.07
N PRO A 231 -15.21 -6.70 -3.18
CA PRO A 231 -13.97 -5.99 -3.51
C PRO A 231 -12.80 -6.95 -3.77
N ASN A 232 -12.67 -8.04 -2.99
CA ASN A 232 -11.60 -9.02 -3.19
C ASN A 232 -11.73 -9.74 -4.53
N SER A 233 -12.94 -10.14 -4.92
CA SER A 233 -13.18 -10.76 -6.23
C SER A 233 -12.83 -9.80 -7.36
N ALA A 234 -13.20 -8.52 -7.24
CA ALA A 234 -12.83 -7.50 -8.20
C ALA A 234 -11.31 -7.32 -8.30
N ALA A 235 -10.58 -7.31 -7.17
CA ALA A 235 -9.13 -7.20 -7.14
C ALA A 235 -8.43 -8.36 -7.86
N VAL A 236 -8.80 -9.60 -7.53
CA VAL A 236 -8.21 -10.81 -8.13
C VAL A 236 -8.50 -10.89 -9.63
N LEU A 237 -9.72 -10.56 -10.03
CA LEU A 237 -10.11 -10.58 -11.43
C LEU A 237 -9.42 -9.45 -12.21
N PHE A 238 -9.31 -8.26 -11.63
CA PHE A 238 -8.56 -7.15 -12.23
C PHE A 238 -7.08 -7.50 -12.39
N ARG A 239 -6.46 -8.19 -11.43
CA ARG A 239 -5.08 -8.71 -11.54
C ARG A 239 -4.89 -9.71 -12.64
N SER A 240 -5.83 -10.62 -12.80
CA SER A 240 -5.80 -11.60 -13.87
C SER A 240 -5.97 -10.93 -15.23
N TYR A 241 -6.86 -9.93 -15.32
CA TYR A 241 -7.06 -9.13 -16.52
C TYR A 241 -5.79 -8.38 -16.94
N LEU A 242 -5.12 -7.70 -16.00
CA LEU A 242 -3.86 -6.99 -16.26
C LEU A 242 -2.75 -7.92 -16.76
N ASP A 243 -2.63 -9.12 -16.18
CA ASP A 243 -1.67 -10.14 -16.63
C ASP A 243 -1.89 -10.50 -18.10
N MET A 244 -3.13 -10.87 -18.43
CA MET A 244 -3.47 -11.38 -19.75
C MET A 244 -3.37 -10.28 -20.81
N LEU A 245 -3.83 -9.06 -20.50
CA LEU A 245 -3.76 -7.93 -21.41
C LEU A 245 -2.31 -7.53 -21.72
N THR A 246 -1.48 -7.40 -20.67
CA THR A 246 -0.06 -7.03 -20.82
C THR A 246 0.69 -8.08 -21.65
N TYR A 247 0.44 -9.36 -21.38
CA TYR A 247 1.04 -10.46 -22.13
C TYR A 247 0.67 -10.41 -23.62
N GLN A 248 -0.62 -10.21 -23.95
CA GLN A 248 -1.06 -10.13 -25.34
C GLN A 248 -0.50 -8.91 -26.06
N PHE A 249 -0.43 -7.76 -25.38
CA PHE A 249 0.21 -6.57 -25.91
C PHE A 249 1.67 -6.86 -26.30
N LEU A 250 2.46 -7.46 -25.40
CA LEU A 250 3.86 -7.82 -25.67
C LEU A 250 4.02 -8.88 -26.76
N LYS A 251 3.08 -9.83 -26.83
CA LYS A 251 3.07 -10.83 -27.90
C LYS A 251 2.87 -10.17 -29.26
N LYS A 252 1.94 -9.22 -29.35
CA LYS A 252 1.62 -8.51 -30.59
C LYS A 252 2.73 -7.55 -31.01
N SER A 253 3.34 -6.85 -30.06
CA SER A 253 4.44 -5.91 -30.31
C SER A 253 5.82 -6.58 -30.51
N LYS A 254 5.88 -7.92 -30.58
CA LYS A 254 7.11 -8.73 -30.66
C LYS A 254 8.09 -8.55 -29.49
N GLY A 255 7.69 -7.87 -28.41
CA GLY A 255 8.51 -7.70 -27.20
C GLY A 255 8.67 -8.99 -26.38
N LEU A 256 7.82 -9.99 -26.60
CA LEU A 256 7.81 -11.21 -25.78
C LEU A 256 9.09 -12.05 -25.89
N GLU A 257 9.72 -12.12 -27.07
CA GLU A 257 10.95 -12.90 -27.25
C GLU A 257 12.15 -12.23 -26.58
N ALA A 258 12.23 -10.89 -26.64
CA ALA A 258 13.26 -10.13 -25.92
C ALA A 258 13.13 -10.35 -24.39
N ILE A 259 11.91 -10.29 -23.87
CA ILE A 259 11.63 -10.52 -22.44
C ILE A 259 12.02 -11.94 -22.02
N LYS A 260 11.67 -12.97 -22.79
CA LYS A 260 12.04 -14.35 -22.45
C LYS A 260 13.56 -14.52 -22.36
N LEU A 261 14.30 -13.94 -23.30
CA LEU A 261 15.77 -13.97 -23.28
C LEU A 261 16.34 -13.24 -22.06
N GLU A 262 15.86 -12.04 -21.77
CA GLU A 262 16.27 -11.29 -20.57
C GLU A 262 15.95 -12.04 -19.27
N ASN A 263 14.80 -12.70 -19.19
CA ASN A 263 14.40 -13.47 -18.02
C ASN A 263 15.31 -14.68 -17.79
N ILE A 264 15.67 -15.40 -18.86
CA ILE A 264 16.58 -16.54 -18.82
C ILE A 264 17.97 -16.10 -18.37
N GLU A 265 18.51 -15.03 -18.95
CA GLU A 265 19.83 -14.52 -18.53
C GLU A 265 19.83 -14.07 -17.07
N ARG A 266 18.76 -13.41 -16.60
CA ARG A 266 18.64 -13.08 -15.17
C ARG A 266 18.65 -14.31 -14.29
N LEU A 267 17.87 -15.34 -14.64
CA LEU A 267 17.80 -16.59 -13.89
C LEU A 267 19.14 -17.31 -13.87
N ARG A 268 19.88 -17.29 -15.00
CA ARG A 268 21.23 -17.83 -15.08
C ARG A 268 22.18 -17.11 -14.12
N VAL A 269 22.18 -15.78 -14.11
CA VAL A 269 22.99 -14.97 -13.19
C VAL A 269 22.63 -15.22 -11.73
N GLU A 270 21.35 -15.35 -11.39
CA GLU A 270 20.90 -15.68 -10.03
C GLU A 270 21.33 -17.08 -9.60
N ASN A 271 21.21 -18.04 -10.50
CA ASN A 271 21.66 -19.42 -10.28
C ASN A 271 23.17 -19.50 -10.06
N ASP A 272 23.96 -18.75 -10.83
CA ASP A 272 25.41 -18.65 -10.65
C ASP A 272 25.77 -18.04 -9.28
N LYS A 273 25.07 -16.99 -8.87
CA LYS A 273 25.27 -16.39 -7.53
C LYS A 273 24.94 -17.39 -6.41
N LYS A 274 23.83 -18.12 -6.52
CA LYS A 274 23.46 -19.17 -5.57
C LYS A 274 24.50 -20.27 -5.51
N PHE A 275 24.97 -20.73 -6.67
CA PHE A 275 26.01 -21.75 -6.76
C PHE A 275 27.30 -21.30 -6.09
N ASN A 276 27.77 -20.07 -6.36
CA ASN A 276 28.97 -19.53 -5.75
C ASN A 276 28.84 -19.39 -4.22
N LYS A 277 27.66 -19.02 -3.73
CA LYS A 277 27.38 -18.98 -2.28
C LYS A 277 27.43 -20.36 -1.65
N ILE A 278 26.84 -21.37 -2.29
CA ILE A 278 26.89 -22.76 -1.84
C ILE A 278 28.34 -23.26 -1.79
N LYS A 279 29.12 -23.01 -2.85
CA LYS A 279 30.53 -23.37 -2.93
C LYS A 279 31.33 -22.78 -1.75
N LEU A 280 31.11 -21.50 -1.46
CA LEU A 280 31.77 -20.81 -0.35
C LEU A 280 31.37 -21.36 1.04
N GLU A 281 30.12 -21.79 1.25
CA GLU A 281 29.73 -22.45 2.50
C GLU A 281 30.29 -23.88 2.62
N LEU A 282 30.40 -24.61 1.50
CA LEU A 282 31.03 -25.94 1.48
C LEU A 282 32.54 -25.87 1.75
N ASP A 283 33.22 -24.85 1.22
CA ASP A 283 34.64 -24.59 1.50
C ASP A 283 34.87 -24.32 3.00
N LYS A 284 33.97 -23.57 3.66
CA LYS A 284 34.01 -23.33 5.12
C LYS A 284 33.87 -24.62 5.92
N LEU A 285 33.07 -25.56 5.43
CA LEU A 285 32.88 -26.88 6.05
C LEU A 285 34.06 -27.84 5.80
N LYS A 286 35.12 -27.38 5.10
CA LYS A 286 36.29 -28.19 4.70
C LYS A 286 35.91 -29.46 3.92
N ILE A 287 34.78 -29.44 3.22
CA ILE A 287 34.39 -30.55 2.35
C ILE A 287 35.16 -30.38 1.05
N ILE A 288 36.24 -31.15 0.89
CA ILE A 288 37.11 -31.08 -0.28
C ILE A 288 36.41 -31.80 -1.44
N PHE A 289 35.82 -31.04 -2.36
CA PHE A 289 35.28 -31.54 -3.63
C PHE A 289 36.28 -31.41 -4.79
N ALA A 290 37.59 -31.40 -4.52
CA ALA A 290 38.63 -31.19 -5.53
C ALA A 290 38.54 -32.13 -6.74
N GLU A 291 37.78 -33.23 -6.64
CA GLU A 291 37.57 -34.23 -7.68
C GLU A 291 36.19 -34.14 -8.38
N ILE A 292 35.27 -33.28 -7.94
CA ILE A 292 33.94 -33.15 -8.56
C ILE A 292 33.91 -31.93 -9.48
N GLU A 293 33.66 -32.17 -10.76
CA GLU A 293 33.43 -31.10 -11.73
C GLU A 293 32.24 -30.21 -11.34
N ASP A 294 32.39 -28.89 -11.51
CA ASP A 294 31.34 -27.91 -11.26
C ASP A 294 30.04 -28.21 -12.06
N SER A 295 30.16 -28.87 -13.22
CA SER A 295 29.05 -29.34 -14.06
C SER A 295 28.17 -30.38 -13.34
N ASN A 296 28.78 -31.30 -12.60
CA ASN A 296 28.12 -32.36 -11.86
C ASN A 296 27.55 -31.83 -10.54
N LEU A 297 28.25 -30.92 -9.88
CA LEU A 297 27.74 -30.21 -8.70
C LEU A 297 26.47 -29.41 -9.04
N ARG A 298 26.48 -28.65 -10.14
CA ARG A 298 25.30 -27.89 -10.59
C ARG A 298 24.09 -28.79 -10.83
N LYS A 299 24.29 -29.93 -11.50
CA LYS A 299 23.22 -30.94 -11.69
C LYS A 299 22.72 -31.52 -10.37
N ALA A 300 23.62 -31.87 -9.45
CA ALA A 300 23.26 -32.41 -8.14
C ALA A 300 22.45 -31.43 -7.29
N PHE A 301 22.75 -30.12 -7.39
CA PHE A 301 21.99 -29.06 -6.74
C PHE A 301 20.71 -28.64 -7.49
N GLY A 302 20.38 -29.31 -8.60
CA GLY A 302 19.20 -28.98 -9.42
C GLY A 302 19.31 -27.62 -10.12
N ILE A 303 20.52 -27.08 -10.25
CA ILE A 303 20.82 -25.85 -11.00
C ILE A 303 21.03 -26.25 -12.45
N ASN A 304 19.93 -26.59 -13.13
CA ASN A 304 19.97 -27.02 -14.53
C ASN A 304 20.04 -25.81 -15.47
N ASP A 305 20.99 -25.85 -16.41
CA ASP A 305 21.10 -24.87 -17.52
C ASP A 305 19.97 -25.00 -18.57
N SER A 306 19.15 -26.06 -18.49
CA SER A 306 18.04 -26.30 -19.42
C SER A 306 16.80 -25.49 -19.02
N LEU A 307 16.91 -24.16 -19.05
CA LEU A 307 15.73 -23.28 -19.03
C LEU A 307 15.09 -23.32 -20.42
N ASP A 308 13.96 -24.02 -20.53
CA ASP A 308 13.21 -24.14 -21.78
C ASP A 308 12.59 -22.79 -22.15
N ARG A 309 13.13 -22.18 -23.21
CA ARG A 309 12.69 -20.87 -23.76
C ARG A 309 11.20 -20.80 -24.04
N ASN A 310 10.56 -21.94 -24.30
CA ASN A 310 9.14 -22.01 -24.67
C ASN A 310 8.21 -22.19 -23.47
N LYS A 311 8.72 -22.51 -22.27
CA LYS A 311 7.89 -22.79 -21.08
C LYS A 311 7.85 -21.66 -20.06
N GLU A 312 8.74 -20.69 -20.14
CA GLU A 312 8.72 -19.56 -19.21
C GLU A 312 7.75 -18.47 -19.65
N ILE A 313 6.74 -18.24 -18.81
CA ILE A 313 5.83 -17.10 -18.90
C ILE A 313 6.35 -16.03 -17.93
N PRO A 314 6.70 -14.83 -18.42
CA PRO A 314 7.22 -13.77 -17.56
C PRO A 314 6.17 -13.25 -16.57
N SER A 315 6.59 -12.85 -15.38
CA SER A 315 5.69 -12.22 -14.39
C SER A 315 5.23 -10.83 -14.83
N LEU A 316 4.08 -10.34 -14.33
CA LEU A 316 3.60 -8.98 -14.63
C LEU A 316 4.65 -7.92 -14.35
N LYS A 317 5.29 -7.97 -13.18
CA LYS A 317 6.33 -7.02 -12.79
C LYS A 317 7.38 -6.91 -13.86
N PHE A 318 7.83 -8.05 -14.35
CA PHE A 318 8.88 -8.14 -15.34
C PHE A 318 8.41 -7.66 -16.72
N MET A 319 7.20 -8.05 -17.13
CA MET A 319 6.57 -7.55 -18.35
C MET A 319 6.45 -6.02 -18.34
N LEU A 320 5.89 -5.44 -17.28
CA LEU A 320 5.74 -3.98 -17.16
C LEU A 320 7.10 -3.28 -17.09
N SER A 321 8.08 -3.83 -16.37
CA SER A 321 9.42 -3.26 -16.29
C SER A 321 10.11 -3.23 -17.65
N HIS A 322 9.93 -4.27 -18.47
CA HIS A 322 10.46 -4.29 -19.84
C HIS A 322 9.77 -3.25 -20.73
N ILE A 323 8.45 -3.09 -20.61
CA ILE A 323 7.72 -2.04 -21.34
C ILE A 323 8.25 -0.65 -20.98
N VAL A 324 8.53 -0.39 -19.69
CA VAL A 324 9.13 0.87 -19.23
C VAL A 324 10.55 1.06 -19.74
N ALA A 325 11.35 -0.01 -19.79
CA ALA A 325 12.73 0.06 -20.29
C ALA A 325 12.80 0.28 -21.81
N SER A 326 11.78 -0.17 -22.54
CA SER A 326 11.69 0.05 -23.98
C SER A 326 11.22 1.47 -24.30
N THR A 327 11.96 2.16 -25.15
CA THR A 327 11.59 3.47 -25.70
C THR A 327 10.67 3.38 -26.91
N THR A 328 10.42 2.17 -27.44
CA THR A 328 9.68 1.97 -28.69
C THR A 328 8.29 1.36 -28.49
N LEU A 329 8.01 0.77 -27.32
CA LEU A 329 6.75 0.07 -27.05
C LEU A 329 5.60 1.01 -26.65
N ILE A 330 5.90 2.15 -26.01
CA ILE A 330 4.93 3.20 -25.71
C ILE A 330 5.42 4.48 -26.35
N THR A 331 4.64 5.00 -27.30
CA THR A 331 4.98 6.22 -28.05
C THR A 331 4.55 7.51 -27.34
N ASP A 332 3.65 7.42 -26.36
CA ASP A 332 3.17 8.56 -25.58
C ASP A 332 4.00 8.72 -24.30
N ASP A 333 4.75 9.81 -24.21
CA ASP A 333 5.62 10.12 -23.08
C ASP A 333 4.87 10.23 -21.74
N LYS A 334 3.62 10.72 -21.73
CA LYS A 334 2.83 10.82 -20.50
C LYS A 334 2.43 9.45 -20.00
N LEU A 335 2.00 8.56 -20.90
CA LEU A 335 1.69 7.17 -20.57
C LEU A 335 2.94 6.41 -20.11
N HIS A 336 4.09 6.66 -20.75
CA HIS A 336 5.37 6.06 -20.37
C HIS A 336 5.78 6.46 -18.94
N GLN A 337 5.68 7.75 -18.60
CA GLN A 337 5.97 8.23 -17.24
C GLN A 337 4.97 7.71 -16.21
N ALA A 338 3.69 7.62 -16.56
CA ALA A 338 2.66 7.04 -15.68
C ALA A 338 2.93 5.56 -15.39
N LEU A 339 3.27 4.77 -16.42
CA LEU A 339 3.63 3.37 -16.23
C LEU A 339 4.93 3.23 -15.42
N LYS A 340 5.95 4.05 -15.71
CA LYS A 340 7.22 4.05 -14.98
C LYS A 340 7.00 4.29 -13.49
N GLY A 341 6.16 5.26 -13.16
CA GLY A 341 5.85 5.54 -11.77
C GLY A 341 5.00 4.44 -11.09
N TYR A 342 4.10 3.78 -11.83
CA TYR A 342 3.35 2.61 -11.34
C TYR A 342 4.27 1.40 -11.03
N VAL A 343 5.28 1.17 -11.86
CA VAL A 343 6.25 0.08 -11.67
C VAL A 343 7.22 0.37 -10.51
N ARG A 344 7.64 1.63 -10.33
CA ARG A 344 8.59 2.03 -9.29
C ARG A 344 7.96 2.28 -7.92
N ASN A 345 6.62 2.26 -7.83
CA ASN A 345 5.85 2.79 -6.70
C ASN A 345 6.13 4.28 -6.42
N ASP A 346 6.60 5.05 -7.42
CA ASP A 346 6.94 6.48 -7.30
C ASP A 346 5.70 7.41 -7.45
N ILE A 347 4.54 6.85 -7.80
CA ILE A 347 3.27 7.58 -7.91
C ILE A 347 2.51 7.45 -6.60
N LYS A 348 1.72 8.48 -6.25
CA LYS A 348 0.85 8.58 -5.05
C LYS A 348 -0.25 7.48 -4.93
N VAL A 349 -0.11 6.32 -5.59
CA VAL A 349 -1.12 5.24 -5.65
C VAL A 349 -0.46 3.88 -5.68
N LEU A 350 -1.18 2.88 -5.13
CA LEU A 350 -0.91 1.43 -5.19
C LEU A 350 -0.08 1.03 -6.40
N GLY A 351 1.21 0.80 -6.18
CA GLY A 351 2.10 0.34 -7.23
C GLY A 351 1.94 -1.17 -7.46
N HIS A 352 2.74 -1.72 -8.37
CA HIS A 352 2.67 -3.15 -8.70
C HIS A 352 2.79 -4.06 -7.46
N ASN A 353 3.64 -3.68 -6.49
CA ASN A 353 3.80 -4.46 -5.25
C ASN A 353 2.51 -4.46 -4.41
N ASP A 354 1.85 -3.31 -4.26
CA ASP A 354 0.61 -3.22 -3.48
C ASP A 354 -0.53 -4.02 -4.14
N PHE A 355 -0.59 -4.01 -5.47
CA PHE A 355 -1.53 -4.80 -6.24
C PHE A 355 -1.22 -6.31 -6.22
N ASN A 356 0.05 -6.68 -6.03
CA ASN A 356 0.46 -8.05 -5.76
C ASN A 356 0.02 -8.48 -4.34
N LEU A 357 0.06 -7.58 -3.36
CA LEU A 357 -0.39 -7.85 -2.00
C LEU A 357 -1.91 -8.04 -1.91
N LEU A 358 -2.69 -7.28 -2.69
CA LEU A 358 -4.14 -7.45 -2.85
C LEU A 358 -4.60 -8.89 -3.15
N VAL A 359 -3.76 -9.68 -3.81
CA VAL A 359 -4.11 -11.02 -4.32
C VAL A 359 -3.38 -12.15 -3.58
N HIS A 360 -2.20 -11.87 -3.01
CA HIS A 360 -1.33 -12.90 -2.46
C HIS A 360 -1.12 -12.80 -0.94
N ASN A 361 -1.85 -11.95 -0.24
CA ASN A 361 -1.72 -11.74 1.21
C ASN A 361 -3.04 -12.04 1.93
N GLU A 362 -3.01 -12.91 2.94
CA GLU A 362 -4.18 -13.29 3.74
C GLU A 362 -4.70 -12.16 4.66
N TYR A 363 -3.85 -11.17 4.94
CA TYR A 363 -4.16 -9.99 5.75
C TYR A 363 -4.50 -8.77 4.88
N TYR A 364 -4.38 -8.87 3.56
CA TYR A 364 -4.76 -7.80 2.64
C TYR A 364 -6.21 -7.99 2.19
N THR A 365 -7.04 -6.97 2.43
CA THR A 365 -8.38 -6.89 1.82
C THR A 365 -8.46 -5.69 0.90
N ALA A 366 -9.04 -5.90 -0.27
CA ALA A 366 -9.26 -4.83 -1.21
C ALA A 366 -10.28 -3.82 -0.67
N ASP A 367 -9.92 -2.54 -0.69
CA ASP A 367 -10.85 -1.45 -0.45
C ASP A 367 -11.48 -1.01 -1.78
N ALA A 368 -12.79 -0.74 -1.76
CA ALA A 368 -13.55 -0.41 -2.96
C ALA A 368 -13.11 0.93 -3.57
N GLU A 369 -12.83 1.94 -2.74
CA GLU A 369 -12.41 3.26 -3.23
C GLU A 369 -10.98 3.21 -3.77
N GLU A 370 -10.09 2.49 -3.09
CA GLU A 370 -8.72 2.25 -3.57
C GLU A 370 -8.72 1.57 -4.93
N LEU A 371 -9.48 0.49 -5.11
CA LEU A 371 -9.58 -0.21 -6.39
C LEU A 371 -10.09 0.70 -7.51
N GLN A 372 -11.07 1.56 -7.23
CA GLN A 372 -11.60 2.51 -8.21
C GLN A 372 -10.58 3.58 -8.59
N LYS A 373 -9.81 4.09 -7.63
CA LYS A 373 -8.69 5.02 -7.88
C LYS A 373 -7.63 4.38 -8.77
N VAL A 374 -7.24 3.13 -8.49
CA VAL A 374 -6.28 2.38 -9.31
C VAL A 374 -6.82 2.18 -10.73
N TRP A 375 -8.08 1.76 -10.87
CA TRP A 375 -8.70 1.60 -12.18
C TRP A 375 -8.60 2.88 -13.00
N ASN A 376 -9.03 4.01 -12.45
CA ASN A 376 -9.05 5.29 -13.17
C ASN A 376 -7.66 5.72 -13.66
N GLN A 377 -6.61 5.38 -12.92
CA GLN A 377 -5.23 5.74 -13.28
C GLN A 377 -4.60 4.80 -14.29
N VAL A 378 -4.87 3.50 -14.18
CA VAL A 378 -4.31 2.50 -15.09
C VAL A 378 -5.13 2.44 -16.39
N PHE A 379 -6.40 2.84 -16.38
CA PHE A 379 -7.32 2.76 -17.52
C PHE A 379 -6.75 3.34 -18.84
N PRO A 380 -6.14 4.55 -18.89
CA PRO A 380 -5.54 5.07 -20.12
C PRO A 380 -4.47 4.16 -20.73
N LEU A 381 -3.68 3.49 -19.87
CA LEU A 381 -2.69 2.50 -20.31
C LEU A 381 -3.36 1.24 -20.87
N LEU A 382 -4.46 0.78 -20.24
CA LEU A 382 -5.22 -0.38 -20.73
C LEU A 382 -5.81 -0.09 -22.10
N GLU A 383 -6.42 1.08 -22.26
CA GLU A 383 -6.95 1.54 -23.54
C GLU A 383 -5.85 1.55 -24.62
N TYR A 384 -4.67 2.08 -24.29
CA TYR A 384 -3.52 2.03 -25.19
C TYR A 384 -3.14 0.58 -25.57
N PHE A 385 -3.02 -0.34 -24.61
CA PHE A 385 -2.73 -1.75 -24.89
C PHE A 385 -3.77 -2.38 -25.81
N VAL A 386 -5.05 -2.13 -25.57
CA VAL A 386 -6.14 -2.65 -26.40
C VAL A 386 -6.04 -2.14 -27.84
N ILE A 387 -5.78 -0.86 -28.04
CA ILE A 387 -5.60 -0.25 -29.37
C ILE A 387 -4.43 -0.91 -30.10
N GLN A 388 -3.30 -1.12 -29.42
CA GLN A 388 -2.11 -1.73 -30.02
C GLN A 388 -2.28 -3.23 -30.31
N ILE A 389 -3.11 -3.94 -29.54
CA ILE A 389 -3.43 -5.35 -29.81
C ILE A 389 -4.25 -5.48 -31.11
N LYS A 390 -5.18 -4.55 -31.33
CA LYS A 390 -6.08 -4.53 -32.49
C LYS A 390 -5.44 -3.98 -33.77
N SER A 391 -4.47 -3.09 -33.63
CA SER A 391 -3.64 -2.59 -34.74
C SER A 391 -2.80 -3.73 -35.34
#